data_AF-A0A0A7S1Z7-F1
#
_entry.id   AF-A0A0A7S1Z7-F1
#
_cell.length_a   1.000
_cell.length_b   1.000
_cell.length_c   1.000
_cell.angle_alpha   90.00
_cell.angle_beta   90.00
_cell.angle_gamma   90.00
#
_symmetry.space_group_name_H-M   'P 1'
#
loop_
_entity.id
_entity.type
_entity.pdbx_description
1 polymer ?
#
loop_
_entity_poly.entity_id
_entity_poly.type
_entity_poly.pdbx_seq_one_letter_code
_entity_poly.pdbx_strand_id
1 'polypeptide(L)'
;MPFPIVVGLAELASILLSTGAVYIYNSNQQDSYPSGYETSYTPVWPTIQKQTYSTNKDTYPLYQDPLIFYNILKEIETKNIPLSNKADVIDETMNDNIEPDTPEDIAEFEKEIEFFRTHILGYYEKELDKVRNGQASNSGYGEEDLVKQLQFCELELAEMELNLVILKGGLSTGLTGDEKNTVRGLLAERMVKIKEEQRDKIKTCGCSIIPFIKLNTFRRKMSDLAADYQATISGAKWQRSKNPETGKMSVEISEWVYIGPASKKVDFDGWMPNYCLLLEMKANYDSLMFSKTQIDSFGTPKLKGIGEKKMDTLLKQATRHNTVCSAHPPARCCWIFMTPLLYDAFTARLAFEILPTITTVYVPTTLLK
;
A
#
# COMPACT_ATOMS: atom_id res chain seq x y z
N MET A 1 -40.36 17.91 -34.11
CA MET A 1 -40.28 16.70 -33.27
C MET A 1 -39.30 16.99 -32.14
N PRO A 2 -39.73 17.18 -30.88
CA PRO A 2 -38.81 17.25 -29.76
C PRO A 2 -38.59 15.85 -29.18
N PHE A 3 -37.33 15.44 -29.04
CA PHE A 3 -36.94 14.25 -28.29
C PHE A 3 -37.12 14.52 -26.79
N PRO A 4 -37.71 13.60 -26.00
CA PRO A 4 -37.68 13.72 -24.56
C PRO A 4 -36.36 13.14 -24.05
N ILE A 5 -35.52 13.99 -23.45
CA ILE A 5 -34.43 13.54 -22.57
C ILE A 5 -35.11 13.10 -21.27
N VAL A 6 -35.46 11.82 -21.20
CA VAL A 6 -35.76 11.14 -19.94
C VAL A 6 -34.44 10.56 -19.45
N VAL A 7 -33.61 11.40 -18.82
CA VAL A 7 -32.57 10.88 -17.92
C VAL A 7 -33.31 10.38 -16.70
N GLY A 8 -33.27 9.08 -16.47
CA GLY A 8 -33.98 8.45 -15.37
C GLY A 8 -33.52 9.03 -14.04
N LEU A 9 -34.45 9.40 -13.17
CA LEU A 9 -34.19 9.85 -11.79
C LEU A 9 -33.27 8.90 -11.01
N ALA A 10 -33.19 7.62 -11.41
CA ALA A 10 -32.28 6.62 -10.85
C ALA A 10 -30.79 6.86 -11.21
N GLU A 11 -30.48 7.35 -12.42
CA GLU A 11 -29.10 7.64 -12.83
C GLU A 11 -28.57 8.92 -12.18
N LEU A 12 -29.42 9.95 -12.06
CA LEU A 12 -29.11 11.16 -11.30
C LEU A 12 -28.94 10.89 -9.80
N ALA A 13 -29.75 10.00 -9.22
CA ALA A 13 -29.59 9.56 -7.83
C ALA A 13 -28.28 8.77 -7.63
N SER A 14 -27.88 7.92 -8.58
CA SER A 14 -26.60 7.19 -8.52
C SER A 14 -25.38 8.12 -8.63
N ILE A 15 -25.45 9.17 -9.46
CA ILE A 15 -24.40 10.18 -9.59
C ILE A 15 -24.32 11.08 -8.34
N LEU A 16 -25.47 11.46 -7.74
CA LEU A 16 -25.52 12.26 -6.51
C LEU A 16 -25.10 11.45 -5.27
N LEU A 17 -25.44 10.16 -5.21
CA LEU A 17 -24.99 9.26 -4.13
C LEU A 17 -23.50 8.94 -4.23
N SER A 18 -22.95 8.77 -5.45
CA SER A 18 -21.51 8.52 -5.63
C SER A 18 -20.65 9.76 -5.35
N THR A 19 -21.11 10.96 -5.74
CA THR A 19 -20.40 12.22 -5.40
C THR A 19 -20.54 12.60 -3.93
N GLY A 20 -21.69 12.32 -3.30
CA GLY A 20 -21.88 12.46 -1.85
C GLY A 20 -21.06 11.47 -1.03
N ALA A 21 -20.95 10.22 -1.49
CA ALA A 21 -20.13 9.19 -0.86
C ALA A 21 -18.63 9.55 -0.92
N VAL A 22 -18.13 10.09 -2.03
CA VAL A 22 -16.72 10.53 -2.16
C VAL A 22 -16.41 11.74 -1.26
N TYR A 23 -17.35 12.67 -1.08
CA TYR A 23 -17.14 13.84 -0.21
C TYR A 23 -17.17 13.47 1.29
N ILE A 24 -18.07 12.57 1.70
CA ILE A 24 -18.12 12.02 3.07
C ILE A 24 -16.93 11.08 3.36
N TYR A 25 -16.45 10.37 2.33
CA TYR A 25 -15.30 9.47 2.43
C TYR A 25 -14.00 10.19 2.80
N ASN A 26 -13.75 11.38 2.23
CA ASN A 26 -12.54 12.14 2.54
C ASN A 26 -12.58 12.83 3.92
N SER A 27 -13.76 13.17 4.46
CA SER A 27 -13.86 13.68 5.84
C SER A 27 -13.78 12.57 6.89
N ASN A 28 -14.24 11.36 6.57
CA ASN A 28 -14.34 10.27 7.55
C ASN A 28 -13.09 9.38 7.64
N GLN A 29 -12.07 9.56 6.80
CA GLN A 29 -10.76 8.89 7.00
C GLN A 29 -10.12 9.27 8.34
N GLN A 30 -10.47 10.43 8.91
CA GLN A 30 -9.99 10.87 10.23
C GLN A 30 -10.82 10.27 11.39
N ASP A 31 -12.13 10.05 11.18
CA ASP A 31 -13.09 9.60 12.21
C ASP A 31 -13.39 8.08 12.19
N SER A 32 -12.84 7.34 11.23
CA SER A 32 -13.11 5.89 11.05
C SER A 32 -12.11 4.98 11.76
N TYR A 33 -11.20 5.56 12.53
CA TYR A 33 -10.31 4.82 13.42
C TYR A 33 -10.94 4.67 14.81
N PRO A 34 -10.83 3.50 15.48
CA PRO A 34 -11.34 3.34 16.83
C PRO A 34 -10.77 4.40 17.79
N SER A 35 -11.57 4.89 18.74
CA SER A 35 -11.07 5.75 19.83
C SER A 35 -9.88 5.08 20.53
N GLY A 36 -8.69 5.68 20.43
CA GLY A 36 -7.40 5.09 20.85
C GLY A 36 -6.39 4.94 19.70
N TYR A 37 -6.84 5.10 18.45
CA TYR A 37 -6.04 5.27 17.24
C TYR A 37 -5.87 6.74 16.84
N GLU A 38 -5.85 7.65 17.83
CA GLU A 38 -5.21 8.94 17.59
C GLU A 38 -3.81 8.62 17.06
N THR A 39 -3.51 9.04 15.84
CA THR A 39 -2.20 8.85 15.21
C THR A 39 -1.14 9.24 16.21
N SER A 40 -0.52 8.26 16.85
CA SER A 40 0.65 8.49 17.69
C SER A 40 1.75 8.87 16.72
N TYR A 41 1.93 10.18 16.54
CA TYR A 41 3.07 10.77 15.84
C TYR A 41 4.42 10.40 16.49
N THR A 42 4.38 9.71 17.63
CA THR A 42 5.52 9.13 18.33
C THR A 42 5.77 7.69 17.87
N PRO A 43 6.92 7.39 17.26
CA PRO A 43 7.36 6.02 17.01
C PRO A 43 7.38 5.23 18.32
N VAL A 44 6.77 4.04 18.31
CA VAL A 44 6.92 3.07 19.40
C VAL A 44 8.35 2.53 19.33
N TRP A 45 9.27 3.15 20.07
CA TRP A 45 10.60 2.59 20.28
C TRP A 45 10.51 1.39 21.23
N PRO A 46 11.21 0.27 20.97
CA PRO A 46 11.35 -0.77 21.97
C PRO A 46 12.09 -0.19 23.19
N THR A 47 11.45 -0.29 24.35
CA THR A 47 11.90 0.22 25.64
C THR A 47 13.28 -0.34 26.00
N ILE A 48 14.34 0.41 25.68
CA ILE A 48 15.67 0.20 26.29
C ILE A 48 15.67 0.97 27.62
N GLN A 49 15.96 0.23 28.69
CA GLN A 49 15.95 0.71 30.07
C GLN A 49 16.85 1.95 30.27
N LYS A 50 16.23 2.97 30.89
CA LYS A 50 16.77 4.07 31.71
C LYS A 50 18.30 4.23 31.71
N GLN A 51 18.79 5.23 30.98
CA GLN A 51 19.84 6.10 31.48
C GLN A 51 19.44 7.56 31.28
N THR A 52 19.32 8.23 32.42
CA THR A 52 19.02 9.64 32.63
C THR A 52 20.03 10.56 31.95
N TYR A 53 19.60 11.41 31.01
CA TYR A 53 20.20 12.73 30.79
C TYR A 53 19.21 13.72 30.15
N SER A 54 18.89 14.76 30.94
CA SER A 54 18.75 16.17 30.58
C SER A 54 17.76 16.61 29.50
N THR A 55 16.66 17.16 30.02
CA THR A 55 15.71 18.15 29.48
C THR A 55 16.15 18.99 28.26
N ASN A 56 15.18 19.14 27.33
CA ASN A 56 15.11 20.01 26.13
C ASN A 56 15.84 19.54 24.87
N LYS A 57 15.14 18.76 24.02
CA LYS A 57 15.23 18.76 22.54
C LYS A 57 14.32 17.68 21.89
N ASP A 58 13.00 17.86 21.92
CA ASP A 58 12.07 17.09 21.07
C ASP A 58 11.16 18.02 20.25
N THR A 59 11.75 19.06 19.69
CA THR A 59 11.22 19.72 18.49
C THR A 59 12.04 19.20 17.33
N TYR A 60 11.36 18.61 16.34
CA TYR A 60 11.95 18.16 15.07
C TYR A 60 13.00 19.16 14.59
N PRO A 61 14.27 18.75 14.34
CA PRO A 61 15.27 19.70 13.92
C PRO A 61 14.92 20.22 12.53
N LEU A 62 14.48 21.48 12.51
CA LEU A 62 14.38 22.43 11.40
C LEU A 62 15.77 22.71 10.75
N TYR A 63 16.54 21.66 10.48
CA TYR A 63 17.75 21.71 9.68
C TYR A 63 17.65 20.66 8.58
N GLN A 64 16.73 20.88 7.65
CA GLN A 64 16.84 20.28 6.32
C GLN A 64 17.80 21.16 5.54
N ASP A 65 18.87 20.60 4.99
CA ASP A 65 19.65 21.29 3.96
C ASP A 65 18.68 21.60 2.79
N PRO A 66 18.24 22.87 2.61
CA PRO A 66 17.21 23.19 1.62
C PRO A 66 17.71 22.90 0.20
N LEU A 67 19.03 22.88 0.00
CA LEU A 67 19.63 22.53 -1.28
C LEU A 67 19.52 21.04 -1.56
N ILE A 68 19.68 20.17 -0.54
CA ILE A 68 19.45 18.72 -0.69
C ILE A 68 17.99 18.45 -1.00
N PHE A 69 17.05 19.05 -0.24
CA PHE A 69 15.62 18.98 -0.52
C PHE A 69 15.30 19.39 -1.96
N TYR A 70 15.75 20.58 -2.37
CA TYR A 70 15.51 21.10 -3.71
C TYR A 70 16.11 20.20 -4.79
N ASN A 71 17.31 19.65 -4.59
CA ASN A 71 17.92 18.71 -5.52
C ASN A 71 17.15 17.39 -5.61
N ILE A 72 16.58 16.90 -4.50
CA ILE A 72 15.70 15.72 -4.51
C ILE A 72 14.46 16.02 -5.33
N LEU A 73 13.75 17.09 -4.98
CA LEU A 73 12.50 17.46 -5.60
C LEU A 73 12.69 17.67 -7.10
N LYS A 74 13.73 18.42 -7.48
CA LYS A 74 14.10 18.62 -8.88
C LYS A 74 14.44 17.31 -9.59
N GLU A 75 15.17 16.39 -8.96
CA GLU A 75 15.42 15.08 -9.57
C GLU A 75 14.12 14.28 -9.79
N ILE A 76 13.16 14.35 -8.86
CA ILE A 76 11.85 13.70 -9.01
C ILE A 76 11.02 14.37 -10.11
N GLU A 77 10.94 15.70 -10.13
CA GLU A 77 10.13 16.48 -11.08
C GLU A 77 10.67 16.46 -12.52
N THR A 78 12.00 16.40 -12.67
CA THR A 78 12.65 16.41 -14.00
C THR A 78 12.78 15.01 -14.61
N LYS A 79 12.57 13.95 -13.83
CA LYS A 79 12.49 12.59 -14.35
C LYS A 79 11.26 12.46 -15.22
N ASN A 80 11.51 12.15 -16.49
CA ASN A 80 10.49 11.88 -17.48
C ASN A 80 10.89 10.61 -18.22
N ILE A 81 10.53 9.47 -17.65
CA ILE A 81 10.96 8.16 -18.14
C ILE A 81 9.89 7.64 -19.09
N PRO A 82 10.18 7.58 -20.40
CA PRO A 82 9.19 7.12 -21.37
C PRO A 82 9.00 5.60 -21.26
N LEU A 83 7.86 5.12 -21.75
CA LEU A 83 7.70 3.71 -22.09
C LEU A 83 8.78 3.31 -23.10
N SER A 84 9.47 2.20 -22.87
CA SER A 84 10.47 1.68 -23.81
C SER A 84 9.80 1.24 -25.12
N ASN A 85 10.60 1.07 -26.18
CA ASN A 85 10.10 0.54 -27.46
C ASN A 85 9.35 -0.79 -27.25
N LYS A 86 8.19 -0.94 -27.90
CA LYS A 86 7.24 -2.06 -27.76
C LYS A 86 7.81 -3.47 -27.96
N ALA A 87 9.02 -3.61 -28.49
CA ALA A 87 9.65 -4.90 -28.78
C ALA A 87 10.08 -5.67 -27.52
N ASP A 88 10.21 -5.01 -26.36
CA ASP A 88 10.73 -5.61 -25.11
C ASP A 88 9.76 -5.47 -23.92
N VAL A 89 8.44 -5.58 -24.16
CA VAL A 89 7.46 -5.60 -23.06
C VAL A 89 7.57 -6.95 -22.34
N ILE A 90 7.97 -6.90 -21.07
CA ILE A 90 7.94 -8.07 -20.20
C ILE A 90 6.52 -8.20 -19.66
N ASP A 91 5.83 -9.27 -20.05
CA ASP A 91 4.53 -9.59 -19.48
C ASP A 91 4.69 -10.31 -18.14
N GLU A 92 4.38 -9.61 -17.05
CA GLU A 92 4.36 -10.18 -15.71
C GLU A 92 2.94 -10.20 -15.14
N THR A 93 1.91 -10.16 -16.00
CA THR A 93 0.50 -10.27 -15.57
C THR A 93 0.17 -11.61 -14.92
N MET A 94 1.02 -12.62 -15.16
CA MET A 94 0.92 -13.97 -14.58
C MET A 94 1.81 -14.18 -13.34
N ASN A 95 2.73 -13.25 -13.05
CA ASN A 95 3.63 -13.34 -11.90
C ASN A 95 3.04 -12.56 -10.72
N ASP A 96 3.09 -13.16 -9.53
CA ASP A 96 2.41 -12.80 -8.27
C ASP A 96 2.70 -11.39 -7.66
N ASN A 97 3.13 -10.39 -8.41
CA ASN A 97 3.19 -8.99 -7.95
C ASN A 97 1.79 -8.35 -8.06
N ILE A 98 0.80 -9.03 -7.49
CA ILE A 98 -0.60 -8.63 -7.54
C ILE A 98 -0.81 -7.57 -6.46
N GLU A 99 -0.99 -6.33 -6.88
CA GLU A 99 -1.53 -5.29 -6.03
C GLU A 99 -3.00 -5.62 -5.68
N PRO A 100 -3.43 -5.31 -4.46
CA PRO A 100 -4.58 -5.98 -3.87
C PRO A 100 -5.90 -5.48 -4.50
N ASP A 101 -5.87 -4.35 -5.19
CA ASP A 101 -6.99 -3.72 -5.88
C ASP A 101 -7.27 -4.26 -7.30
N THR A 102 -6.85 -5.50 -7.57
CA THR A 102 -7.07 -6.12 -8.88
C THR A 102 -8.38 -6.91 -8.95
N PRO A 103 -8.98 -7.11 -10.14
CA PRO A 103 -10.24 -7.83 -10.28
C PRO A 103 -10.25 -9.23 -9.64
N GLU A 104 -9.13 -9.96 -9.70
CA GLU A 104 -9.05 -11.31 -9.10
C GLU A 104 -8.90 -11.28 -7.58
N ASP A 105 -8.18 -10.32 -7.02
CA ASP A 105 -8.08 -10.16 -5.56
C ASP A 105 -9.39 -9.64 -4.98
N ILE A 106 -10.08 -8.77 -5.72
CA ILE A 106 -11.48 -8.40 -5.46
C ILE A 106 -12.37 -9.64 -5.48
N ALA A 107 -12.18 -10.55 -6.45
CA ALA A 107 -12.95 -11.80 -6.51
C ALA A 107 -12.58 -12.80 -5.38
N GLU A 108 -11.33 -12.85 -4.94
CA GLU A 108 -10.94 -13.61 -3.73
C GLU A 108 -11.58 -13.00 -2.48
N PHE A 109 -11.56 -11.67 -2.37
CA PHE A 109 -12.20 -10.95 -1.27
C PHE A 109 -13.72 -11.13 -1.26
N GLU A 110 -14.37 -11.15 -2.43
CA GLU A 110 -15.79 -11.51 -2.56
C GLU A 110 -16.07 -12.93 -2.06
N LYS A 111 -15.19 -13.89 -2.35
CA LYS A 111 -15.30 -15.25 -1.81
C LYS A 111 -15.11 -15.29 -0.31
N GLU A 112 -14.21 -14.46 0.24
CA GLU A 112 -14.00 -14.33 1.69
C GLU A 112 -15.24 -13.75 2.38
N ILE A 113 -15.85 -12.70 1.79
CA ILE A 113 -17.13 -12.14 2.25
C ILE A 113 -18.22 -13.21 2.25
N GLU A 114 -18.35 -13.96 1.15
CA GLU A 114 -19.38 -14.99 1.05
C GLU A 114 -19.13 -16.14 2.03
N PHE A 115 -17.88 -16.56 2.21
CA PHE A 115 -17.51 -17.54 3.23
C PHE A 115 -17.87 -17.04 4.63
N PHE A 116 -17.51 -15.80 4.97
CA PHE A 116 -17.80 -15.21 6.27
C PHE A 116 -19.31 -15.16 6.54
N ARG A 117 -20.09 -14.66 5.57
CA ARG A 117 -21.54 -14.60 5.65
C ARG A 117 -22.16 -15.98 5.87
N THR A 118 -21.74 -16.96 5.09
CA THR A 118 -22.37 -18.30 5.09
C THR A 118 -21.94 -19.18 6.25
N HIS A 119 -20.66 -19.14 6.64
CA HIS A 119 -20.08 -20.09 7.59
C HIS A 119 -19.88 -19.49 8.98
N ILE A 120 -19.56 -18.21 9.09
CA ILE A 120 -19.31 -17.56 10.39
C ILE A 120 -20.61 -16.95 10.92
N LEU A 121 -21.18 -15.99 10.19
CA LEU A 121 -22.44 -15.35 10.59
C LEU A 121 -23.58 -16.38 10.66
N GLY A 122 -23.76 -17.17 9.59
CA GLY A 122 -24.77 -18.23 9.54
C GLY A 122 -24.59 -19.35 10.58
N TYR A 123 -23.40 -19.53 11.17
CA TYR A 123 -23.22 -20.44 12.31
C TYR A 123 -23.82 -19.83 13.58
N TYR A 124 -23.49 -18.59 13.91
CA TYR A 124 -24.00 -17.93 15.11
C TYR A 124 -25.51 -17.68 15.05
N GLU A 125 -26.07 -17.41 13.88
CA GLU A 125 -27.53 -17.27 13.69
C GLU A 125 -28.24 -18.57 14.07
N LYS A 126 -27.75 -19.71 13.55
CA LYS A 126 -28.29 -21.04 13.86
C LYS A 126 -28.15 -21.40 15.34
N GLU A 127 -27.04 -21.03 15.96
CA GLU A 127 -26.83 -21.28 17.39
C GLU A 127 -27.77 -20.42 18.25
N LEU A 128 -28.01 -19.16 17.88
CA LEU A 128 -28.96 -18.29 18.55
C LEU A 128 -30.40 -18.83 18.44
N ASP A 129 -30.80 -19.29 17.26
CA ASP A 129 -32.11 -19.90 17.04
C ASP A 129 -32.30 -21.16 17.90
N LYS A 130 -31.28 -22.00 18.05
CA LYS A 130 -31.34 -23.17 18.94
C LYS A 130 -31.60 -22.74 20.38
N VAL A 131 -30.82 -21.78 20.89
CA VAL A 131 -30.94 -21.30 22.28
C VAL A 131 -32.32 -20.68 22.52
N ARG A 132 -32.82 -19.85 21.60
CA ARG A 132 -34.17 -19.26 21.67
C ARG A 132 -35.28 -20.31 21.66
N ASN A 133 -35.06 -21.43 20.98
CA ASN A 133 -35.96 -22.59 20.97
C ASN A 133 -35.77 -23.53 22.17
N GLY A 134 -34.99 -23.13 23.18
CA GLY A 134 -34.74 -23.91 24.39
C GLY A 134 -33.79 -25.09 24.22
N GLN A 135 -33.04 -25.15 23.12
CA GLN A 135 -32.01 -26.15 22.87
C GLN A 135 -30.65 -25.64 23.36
N ALA A 136 -29.79 -26.53 23.85
CA ALA A 136 -28.43 -26.16 24.23
C ALA A 136 -27.60 -25.76 23.00
N SER A 137 -26.81 -24.69 23.12
CA SER A 137 -25.84 -24.32 22.09
C SER A 137 -24.68 -25.31 22.06
N ASN A 138 -24.22 -25.64 20.85
CA ASN A 138 -23.00 -26.40 20.62
C ASN A 138 -21.73 -25.62 21.01
N SER A 139 -21.80 -24.28 21.02
CA SER A 139 -20.68 -23.40 21.39
C SER A 139 -20.53 -23.21 22.90
N GLY A 140 -21.55 -23.59 23.68
CA GLY A 140 -21.61 -23.31 25.11
C GLY A 140 -21.95 -21.84 25.45
N TYR A 141 -22.14 -20.98 24.46
CA TYR A 141 -22.58 -19.59 24.68
C TYR A 141 -24.05 -19.51 25.06
N GLY A 142 -24.37 -18.58 25.97
CA GLY A 142 -25.75 -18.19 26.28
C GLY A 142 -26.33 -17.27 25.20
N GLU A 143 -27.64 -16.98 25.28
CA GLU A 143 -28.32 -16.12 24.30
C GLU A 143 -27.65 -14.74 24.17
N GLU A 144 -27.33 -14.11 25.31
CA GLU A 144 -26.72 -12.77 25.33
C GLU A 144 -25.34 -12.76 24.66
N ASP A 145 -24.53 -13.81 24.87
CA ASP A 145 -23.21 -13.94 24.26
C ASP A 145 -23.33 -14.13 22.74
N LEU A 146 -24.27 -14.97 22.30
CA LEU A 146 -24.53 -15.21 20.88
C LEU A 146 -25.01 -13.94 20.17
N VAL A 147 -25.87 -13.13 20.80
CA VAL A 147 -26.28 -11.83 20.26
C VAL A 147 -25.09 -10.89 20.10
N LYS A 148 -24.17 -10.83 21.08
CA LYS A 148 -22.96 -10.01 20.98
C LYS A 148 -22.03 -10.48 19.85
N GLN A 149 -21.85 -11.80 19.69
CA GLN A 149 -21.05 -12.36 18.60
C GLN A 149 -21.65 -12.04 17.23
N LEU A 150 -22.99 -12.11 17.10
CA LEU A 150 -23.68 -11.74 15.87
C LEU A 150 -23.50 -10.28 15.52
N GLN A 151 -23.69 -9.36 16.48
CA GLN A 151 -23.45 -7.93 16.26
C GLN A 151 -22.02 -7.65 15.77
N PHE A 152 -21.03 -8.34 16.34
CA PHE A 152 -19.65 -8.23 15.89
C PHE A 152 -19.45 -8.75 14.46
N CYS A 153 -20.04 -9.91 14.14
CA CYS A 153 -19.97 -10.48 12.79
C CYS A 153 -20.67 -9.59 11.75
N GLU A 154 -21.82 -8.99 12.09
CA GLU A 154 -22.54 -8.07 11.22
C GLU A 154 -21.72 -6.80 10.93
N LEU A 155 -21.04 -6.25 11.94
CA LEU A 155 -20.15 -5.10 11.77
C LEU A 155 -18.95 -5.44 10.88
N GLU A 156 -18.29 -6.58 11.09
CA GLU A 156 -17.16 -7.01 10.25
C GLU A 156 -17.62 -7.24 8.80
N LEU A 157 -18.78 -7.89 8.60
CA LEU A 157 -19.32 -8.12 7.25
C LEU A 157 -19.63 -6.79 6.54
N ALA A 158 -20.28 -5.85 7.22
CA ALA A 158 -20.56 -4.52 6.67
C ALA A 158 -19.28 -3.76 6.30
N GLU A 159 -18.23 -3.89 7.11
CA GLU A 159 -16.92 -3.30 6.82
C GLU A 159 -16.25 -3.96 5.60
N MET A 160 -16.28 -5.29 5.50
CA MET A 160 -15.76 -6.00 4.34
C MET A 160 -16.50 -5.60 3.06
N GLU A 161 -17.83 -5.47 3.10
CA GLU A 161 -18.64 -5.01 1.98
C GLU A 161 -18.31 -3.55 1.59
N LEU A 162 -18.09 -2.67 2.57
CA LEU A 162 -17.65 -1.30 2.31
C LEU A 162 -16.26 -1.27 1.65
N ASN A 163 -15.32 -2.07 2.16
CA ASN A 163 -13.99 -2.19 1.56
C ASN A 163 -14.09 -2.70 0.11
N LEU A 164 -14.99 -3.65 -0.18
CA LEU A 164 -15.25 -4.12 -1.54
C LEU A 164 -15.74 -3.00 -2.47
N VAL A 165 -16.65 -2.14 -1.98
CA VAL A 165 -17.12 -0.97 -2.72
C VAL A 165 -15.98 0.01 -2.99
N ILE A 166 -15.15 0.29 -1.98
CA ILE A 166 -13.98 1.18 -2.09
C ILE A 166 -12.99 0.64 -3.13
N LEU A 167 -12.68 -0.65 -3.10
CA LEU A 167 -11.76 -1.28 -4.06
C LEU A 167 -12.28 -1.20 -5.49
N LYS A 168 -13.58 -1.46 -5.67
CA LYS A 168 -14.25 -1.31 -6.97
C LYS A 168 -14.27 0.15 -7.44
N GLY A 169 -14.36 1.11 -6.52
CA GLY A 169 -14.30 2.54 -6.81
C GLY A 169 -12.88 3.05 -7.09
N GLY A 170 -11.87 2.59 -6.35
CA GLY A 170 -10.46 2.98 -6.49
C GLY A 170 -9.82 2.51 -7.79
N LEU A 171 -10.37 1.46 -8.41
CA LEU A 171 -10.07 1.06 -9.79
C LEU A 171 -10.32 2.19 -10.81
N SER A 172 -11.14 3.20 -10.48
CA SER A 172 -11.65 4.19 -11.43
C SER A 172 -10.99 5.58 -11.38
N THR A 173 -10.18 5.90 -10.36
CA THR A 173 -9.58 7.24 -10.24
C THR A 173 -8.11 7.19 -9.82
N GLY A 174 -7.22 7.64 -10.72
CA GLY A 174 -5.81 7.92 -10.40
C GLY A 174 -5.63 9.19 -9.55
N LEU A 175 -4.39 9.57 -9.29
CA LEU A 175 -4.06 10.75 -8.48
C LEU A 175 -4.31 12.05 -9.27
N THR A 176 -4.88 13.05 -8.59
CA THR A 176 -4.99 14.42 -9.08
C THR A 176 -3.63 15.12 -9.15
N GLY A 177 -3.55 16.23 -9.89
CA GLY A 177 -2.30 17.01 -9.99
C GLY A 177 -1.76 17.48 -8.63
N ASP A 178 -2.65 17.91 -7.73
CA ASP A 178 -2.28 18.40 -6.40
C ASP A 178 -1.80 17.29 -5.48
N GLU A 179 -2.43 16.10 -5.53
CA GLU A 179 -1.96 14.91 -4.81
C GLU A 179 -0.59 14.48 -5.33
N LYS A 180 -0.36 14.51 -6.65
CA LYS A 180 0.95 14.20 -7.23
C LYS A 180 2.03 15.15 -6.71
N ASN A 181 1.75 16.45 -6.62
CA ASN A 181 2.69 17.43 -6.08
C ASN A 181 2.94 17.22 -4.58
N THR A 182 1.90 16.88 -3.83
CA THR A 182 1.99 16.56 -2.40
C THR A 182 2.91 15.36 -2.15
N VAL A 183 2.69 14.26 -2.86
CA VAL A 183 3.52 13.04 -2.77
C VAL A 183 4.98 13.35 -3.05
N ARG A 184 5.27 14.13 -4.10
CA ARG A 184 6.66 14.52 -4.44
C ARG A 184 7.31 15.35 -3.34
N GLY A 185 6.59 16.32 -2.78
CA GLY A 185 7.09 17.16 -1.69
C GLY A 185 7.40 16.36 -0.43
N LEU A 186 6.46 15.52 0.01
CA LEU A 186 6.63 14.64 1.17
C LEU A 186 7.76 13.63 0.96
N LEU A 187 7.85 13.01 -0.22
CA LEU A 187 8.96 12.12 -0.54
C LEU A 187 10.30 12.86 -0.47
N ALA A 188 10.38 14.06 -1.04
CA ALA A 188 11.60 14.86 -1.00
C ALA A 188 12.03 15.16 0.44
N GLU A 189 11.07 15.48 1.31
CA GLU A 189 11.29 15.68 2.75
C GLU A 189 11.87 14.41 3.42
N ARG A 190 11.22 13.26 3.23
CA ARG A 190 11.64 11.98 3.84
C ARG A 190 13.00 11.51 3.31
N MET A 191 13.32 11.82 2.06
CA MET A 191 14.58 11.41 1.42
C MET A 191 15.80 12.22 1.87
N VAL A 192 15.65 13.39 2.51
CA VAL A 192 16.79 14.21 2.97
C VAL A 192 17.72 13.39 3.86
N LYS A 193 17.18 12.75 4.89
CA LYS A 193 17.96 11.95 5.86
C LYS A 193 18.64 10.74 5.20
N ILE A 194 17.91 10.01 4.34
CA ILE A 194 18.45 8.84 3.63
C ILE A 194 19.62 9.26 2.73
N LYS A 195 19.54 10.44 2.12
CA LYS A 195 20.56 10.93 1.20
C LYS A 195 21.81 11.44 1.88
N GLU A 196 21.71 12.08 3.04
CA GLU A 196 22.89 12.48 3.82
C GLU A 196 23.78 11.27 4.10
N GLU A 197 23.20 10.15 4.52
CA GLU A 197 23.94 8.92 4.82
C GLU A 197 24.49 8.21 3.56
N GLN A 198 23.83 8.34 2.41
CA GLN A 198 24.23 7.67 1.16
C GLN A 198 25.25 8.46 0.35
N ARG A 199 25.13 9.79 0.30
CA ARG A 199 25.95 10.65 -0.54
C ARG A 199 27.45 10.51 -0.24
N ASP A 200 27.80 10.44 1.03
CA ASP A 200 29.20 10.36 1.44
C ASP A 200 29.82 8.98 1.15
N LYS A 201 29.01 7.92 1.24
CA LYS A 201 29.43 6.56 0.88
C LYS A 201 29.69 6.43 -0.62
N ILE A 202 28.83 7.03 -1.46
CA ILE A 202 28.95 6.94 -2.92
C ILE A 202 30.15 7.72 -3.45
N LYS A 203 30.44 8.91 -2.90
CA LYS A 203 31.64 9.67 -3.26
C LYS A 203 32.92 8.86 -3.04
N THR A 204 32.90 7.96 -2.05
CA THR A 204 34.07 7.17 -1.64
C THR A 204 34.16 5.85 -2.42
N CYS A 205 33.04 5.15 -2.62
CA CYS A 205 33.04 3.77 -3.12
C CYS A 205 32.49 3.60 -4.54
N GLY A 206 31.83 4.62 -5.11
CA GLY A 206 31.03 4.48 -6.34
C GLY A 206 29.78 3.63 -6.14
N CYS A 207 29.02 3.39 -7.21
CA CYS A 207 27.79 2.58 -7.19
C CYS A 207 27.91 1.39 -8.14
N SER A 208 28.29 0.22 -7.59
CA SER A 208 28.64 -0.97 -8.38
C SER A 208 27.45 -1.66 -9.07
N ILE A 209 26.22 -1.33 -8.68
CA ILE A 209 25.00 -1.93 -9.25
C ILE A 209 24.65 -1.37 -10.64
N ILE A 210 25.16 -0.18 -10.99
CA ILE A 210 24.78 0.55 -12.21
C ILE A 210 24.85 -0.32 -13.49
N PRO A 211 25.90 -1.12 -13.74
CA PRO A 211 26.00 -1.91 -14.97
C PRO A 211 24.95 -3.02 -15.09
N PHE A 212 24.31 -3.39 -13.97
CA PHE A 212 23.35 -4.50 -13.88
C PHE A 212 21.90 -4.03 -13.87
N ILE A 213 21.65 -2.72 -13.68
CA ILE A 213 20.31 -2.15 -13.72
C ILE A 213 19.95 -1.75 -15.14
N LYS A 214 18.83 -2.28 -15.64
CA LYS A 214 18.27 -1.94 -16.96
C LYS A 214 16.85 -1.43 -16.81
N LEU A 215 16.47 -0.49 -17.67
CA LEU A 215 15.09 -0.04 -17.76
C LEU A 215 14.34 -0.95 -18.73
N ASN A 216 13.17 -1.43 -18.32
CA ASN A 216 12.28 -2.23 -19.15
C ASN A 216 10.84 -1.76 -19.00
N THR A 217 10.00 -2.06 -20.00
CA THR A 217 8.55 -1.89 -19.88
C THR A 217 7.95 -3.19 -19.38
N PHE A 218 7.17 -3.10 -18.32
CA PHE A 218 6.45 -4.22 -17.73
C PHE A 218 4.97 -4.05 -17.97
N ARG A 219 4.30 -5.19 -18.20
CA ARG A 219 2.85 -5.28 -18.11
C ARG A 219 2.49 -5.83 -16.74
N ARG A 220 1.89 -4.99 -15.90
CA ARG A 220 1.52 -5.25 -14.52
C ARG A 220 0.01 -5.33 -14.34
N LYS A 221 -0.39 -6.11 -13.34
CA LYS A 221 -1.77 -6.20 -12.88
C LYS A 221 -1.91 -5.31 -11.63
N MET A 222 -2.27 -4.06 -11.87
CA MET A 222 -2.38 -3.01 -10.85
C MET A 222 -3.51 -2.02 -11.16
N SER A 223 -3.94 -1.26 -10.15
CA SER A 223 -4.90 -0.17 -10.32
C SER A 223 -4.28 1.10 -10.90
N ASP A 224 -5.13 2.05 -11.31
CA ASP A 224 -4.68 3.37 -11.74
C ASP A 224 -4.10 4.20 -10.59
N LEU A 225 -4.64 4.04 -9.37
CA LEU A 225 -4.13 4.70 -8.18
C LEU A 225 -2.68 4.31 -7.92
N ALA A 226 -2.40 3.01 -7.95
CA ALA A 226 -1.08 2.51 -7.68
C ALA A 226 -0.09 2.80 -8.81
N ALA A 227 -0.52 2.67 -10.07
CA ALA A 227 0.27 3.07 -11.22
C ALA A 227 0.63 4.57 -11.16
N ASP A 228 -0.33 5.43 -10.81
CA ASP A 228 -0.07 6.87 -10.63
C ASP A 228 0.85 7.16 -9.46
N TYR A 229 0.69 6.46 -8.33
CA TYR A 229 1.57 6.62 -7.17
C TYR A 229 3.01 6.23 -7.51
N GLN A 230 3.19 5.06 -8.13
CA GLN A 230 4.48 4.57 -8.62
C GLN A 230 5.12 5.57 -9.59
N ALA A 231 4.37 5.98 -10.63
CA ALA A 231 4.80 6.93 -11.65
C ALA A 231 5.15 8.31 -11.08
N THR A 232 4.41 8.77 -10.08
CA THR A 232 4.65 10.07 -9.44
C THR A 232 5.99 10.11 -8.73
N ILE A 233 6.37 8.99 -8.10
CA ILE A 233 7.60 8.84 -7.34
C ILE A 233 8.79 8.53 -8.25
N SER A 234 8.62 7.61 -9.21
CA SER A 234 9.70 7.16 -10.09
C SER A 234 9.97 8.09 -11.26
N GLY A 235 8.97 8.89 -11.67
CA GLY A 235 8.97 9.64 -12.92
C GLY A 235 8.68 8.77 -14.16
N ALA A 236 8.26 7.52 -13.98
CA ALA A 236 7.82 6.63 -15.05
C ALA A 236 6.51 7.12 -15.67
N LYS A 237 6.38 6.97 -16.99
CA LYS A 237 5.08 7.00 -17.64
C LYS A 237 4.44 5.62 -17.59
N TRP A 238 3.12 5.62 -17.52
CA TRP A 238 2.34 4.41 -17.63
C TRP A 238 1.14 4.62 -18.57
N GLN A 239 0.61 3.53 -19.10
CA GLN A 239 -0.63 3.54 -19.88
C GLN A 239 -1.41 2.24 -19.62
N ARG A 240 -2.74 2.29 -19.78
CA ARG A 240 -3.53 1.05 -19.86
C ARG A 240 -3.39 0.43 -21.25
N SER A 241 -3.09 -0.86 -21.28
CA SER A 241 -3.13 -1.66 -22.51
C SER A 241 -3.91 -2.95 -22.30
N LYS A 242 -4.55 -3.42 -23.36
CA LYS A 242 -5.20 -4.73 -23.36
C LYS A 242 -4.14 -5.79 -23.59
N ASN A 243 -4.03 -6.74 -22.67
CA ASN A 243 -3.16 -7.89 -22.84
C ASN A 243 -3.65 -8.70 -24.06
N PRO A 244 -2.79 -8.96 -25.06
CA PRO A 244 -3.19 -9.66 -26.28
C PRO A 244 -3.49 -11.15 -26.04
N GLU A 245 -2.91 -11.77 -25.00
CA GLU A 245 -3.11 -13.19 -24.67
C GLU A 245 -4.37 -13.41 -23.84
N THR A 246 -4.59 -12.59 -22.81
CA THR A 246 -5.71 -12.77 -21.88
C THR A 246 -6.92 -11.91 -22.22
N GLY A 247 -6.75 -10.89 -23.05
CA GLY A 247 -7.78 -9.89 -23.33
C GLY A 247 -8.11 -8.97 -22.14
N LYS A 248 -7.42 -9.09 -21.00
CA LYS A 248 -7.66 -8.26 -19.81
C LYS A 248 -6.91 -6.93 -19.92
N MET A 249 -7.45 -5.89 -19.28
CA MET A 249 -6.77 -4.62 -19.15
C MET A 249 -5.63 -4.74 -18.14
N SER A 250 -4.49 -4.13 -18.47
CA SER A 250 -3.26 -4.15 -17.67
C SER A 250 -2.58 -2.79 -17.75
N VAL A 251 -1.67 -2.53 -16.83
CA VAL A 251 -0.84 -1.32 -16.86
C VAL A 251 0.49 -1.66 -17.52
N GLU A 252 0.86 -0.91 -18.55
CA GLU A 252 2.21 -0.87 -19.07
C GLU A 252 2.95 0.28 -18.40
N ILE A 253 4.01 -0.02 -17.65
CA ILE A 253 4.82 0.95 -16.89
C ILE A 253 6.30 0.64 -17.06
N SER A 254 7.14 1.67 -17.03
CA SER A 254 8.59 1.50 -17.05
C SER A 254 9.15 1.29 -15.65
N GLU A 255 9.90 0.21 -15.48
CA GLU A 255 10.51 -0.20 -14.22
C GLU A 255 11.96 -0.62 -14.46
N TRP A 256 12.71 -0.75 -13.36
CA TRP A 256 14.11 -1.11 -13.38
C TRP A 256 14.27 -2.57 -13.03
N VAL A 257 15.13 -3.27 -13.76
CA VAL A 257 15.42 -4.66 -13.54
C VAL A 257 16.90 -4.85 -13.30
N TYR A 258 17.22 -5.53 -12.22
CA TYR A 258 18.54 -6.06 -11.97
C TYR A 258 18.74 -7.36 -12.75
N ILE A 259 19.81 -7.39 -13.55
CA ILE A 259 20.28 -8.56 -14.29
C ILE A 259 21.77 -8.72 -14.00
N GLY A 260 22.09 -9.48 -12.96
CA GLY A 260 23.48 -9.69 -12.53
C GLY A 260 23.65 -10.96 -11.70
N PRO A 261 24.86 -11.23 -11.19
CA PRO A 261 25.21 -12.51 -10.57
C PRO A 261 24.59 -12.75 -9.18
N ALA A 262 24.27 -11.69 -8.44
CA ALA A 262 23.78 -11.79 -7.07
C ALA A 262 22.40 -12.46 -6.90
N SER A 263 21.56 -12.41 -7.93
CA SER A 263 20.21 -12.97 -7.90
C SER A 263 19.74 -13.23 -9.32
N LYS A 264 18.63 -13.95 -9.47
CA LYS A 264 17.88 -13.94 -10.73
C LYS A 264 17.41 -12.50 -11.05
N LYS A 265 16.67 -12.35 -12.14
CA LYS A 265 15.96 -11.12 -12.49
C LYS A 265 15.16 -10.61 -11.28
N VAL A 266 15.44 -9.40 -10.83
CA VAL A 266 14.74 -8.71 -9.73
C VAL A 266 14.36 -7.32 -10.19
N ASP A 267 13.09 -7.00 -10.08
CA ASP A 267 12.46 -5.75 -10.48
C ASP A 267 12.38 -4.75 -9.32
N PHE A 268 12.36 -3.47 -9.68
CA PHE A 268 12.26 -2.30 -8.81
C PHE A 268 11.43 -1.23 -9.50
N ASP A 269 10.54 -0.61 -8.73
CA ASP A 269 9.63 0.42 -9.22
C ASP A 269 10.32 1.74 -9.54
N GLY A 270 11.50 1.99 -8.96
CA GLY A 270 12.25 3.23 -9.10
C GLY A 270 13.77 3.07 -8.99
N TRP A 271 14.51 4.00 -9.59
CA TRP A 271 15.97 4.10 -9.46
C TRP A 271 16.46 5.54 -9.33
N MET A 272 17.32 5.78 -8.34
CA MET A 272 18.03 7.04 -8.13
C MET A 272 19.54 6.81 -8.18
N PRO A 273 20.17 6.81 -9.38
CA PRO A 273 21.58 6.44 -9.55
C PRO A 273 22.55 7.32 -8.77
N ASN A 274 22.23 8.62 -8.64
CA ASN A 274 23.04 9.58 -7.88
C ASN A 274 23.15 9.24 -6.39
N TYR A 275 22.26 8.39 -5.88
CA TYR A 275 22.19 7.97 -4.48
C TYR A 275 22.33 6.46 -4.31
N CYS A 276 22.69 5.73 -5.37
CA CYS A 276 22.76 4.28 -5.37
C CYS A 276 21.50 3.63 -4.73
N LEU A 277 20.33 4.25 -4.95
CA LEU A 277 19.10 3.96 -4.22
C LEU A 277 18.02 3.45 -5.18
N LEU A 278 17.66 2.19 -5.01
CA LEU A 278 16.50 1.56 -5.65
C LEU A 278 15.25 1.89 -4.84
N LEU A 279 14.10 1.96 -5.51
CA LEU A 279 12.83 2.26 -4.88
C LEU A 279 11.82 1.14 -5.16
N GLU A 280 10.98 0.87 -4.17
CA GLU A 280 9.82 0.00 -4.26
C GLU A 280 8.62 0.78 -3.69
N MET A 281 7.48 0.78 -4.35
CA MET A 281 6.29 1.53 -3.97
C MET A 281 5.16 0.55 -3.62
N LYS A 282 4.42 0.86 -2.57
CA LYS A 282 3.22 0.12 -2.18
C LYS A 282 2.08 1.10 -1.96
N ALA A 283 1.03 0.97 -2.77
CA ALA A 283 -0.14 1.84 -2.75
C ALA A 283 -1.13 1.46 -1.62
N ASN A 284 -2.44 1.57 -1.86
CA ASN A 284 -3.47 1.37 -0.85
C ASN A 284 -3.77 -0.12 -0.58
N TYR A 285 -2.89 -0.76 0.19
CA TYR A 285 -3.06 -2.15 0.59
C TYR A 285 -3.93 -2.33 1.84
N ASP A 286 -4.16 -1.26 2.61
CA ASP A 286 -4.73 -1.37 3.96
C ASP A 286 -6.12 -2.00 3.96
N SER A 287 -6.98 -1.58 3.03
CA SER A 287 -8.37 -2.03 2.92
C SER A 287 -8.53 -3.55 2.74
N LEU A 288 -7.52 -4.20 2.14
CA LEU A 288 -7.51 -5.63 1.89
C LEU A 288 -6.69 -6.41 2.90
N MET A 289 -5.63 -5.81 3.43
CA MET A 289 -4.74 -6.51 4.34
C MET A 289 -5.25 -6.51 5.78
N PHE A 290 -5.94 -5.47 6.24
CA PHE A 290 -6.28 -5.30 7.65
C PHE A 290 -7.79 -5.24 7.89
N SER A 291 -8.23 -5.78 9.02
CA SER A 291 -9.58 -5.60 9.56
C SER A 291 -9.67 -4.27 10.32
N LYS A 292 -10.77 -3.51 10.16
CA LYS A 292 -11.00 -2.29 10.94
C LYS A 292 -11.81 -2.54 12.21
N THR A 293 -12.51 -3.68 12.33
CA THR A 293 -13.20 -4.03 13.58
C THR A 293 -12.38 -4.93 14.51
N GLN A 294 -11.46 -5.73 13.95
CA GLN A 294 -10.65 -6.65 14.74
C GLN A 294 -9.30 -6.03 15.09
N ILE A 295 -9.07 -5.82 16.37
CA ILE A 295 -7.78 -5.41 16.92
C ILE A 295 -7.12 -6.57 17.66
N ASP A 296 -5.79 -6.62 17.62
CA ASP A 296 -4.98 -7.52 18.42
C ASP A 296 -4.85 -7.04 19.88
N SER A 297 -4.12 -7.79 20.70
CA SER A 297 -3.90 -7.45 22.12
C SER A 297 -3.14 -6.15 22.35
N PHE A 298 -2.49 -5.61 21.32
CA PHE A 298 -1.78 -4.33 21.34
C PHE A 298 -2.62 -3.20 20.75
N GLY A 299 -3.89 -3.49 20.43
CA GLY A 299 -4.78 -2.55 19.79
C GLY A 299 -4.51 -2.36 18.31
N THR A 300 -3.82 -3.29 17.62
CA THR A 300 -3.50 -3.16 16.19
C THR A 300 -4.50 -3.90 15.29
N PRO A 301 -4.99 -3.30 14.18
CA PRO A 301 -5.76 -3.98 13.15
C PRO A 301 -5.14 -5.33 12.81
N LYS A 302 -5.93 -6.39 12.99
CA LYS A 302 -5.48 -7.73 12.62
C LYS A 302 -5.37 -7.85 11.11
N LEU A 303 -4.40 -8.65 10.65
CA LEU A 303 -4.36 -9.06 9.26
C LEU A 303 -5.55 -9.96 8.94
N LYS A 304 -6.20 -9.70 7.81
CA LYS A 304 -7.15 -10.61 7.17
C LYS A 304 -6.39 -11.82 6.61
N GLY A 305 -7.08 -12.90 6.27
CA GLY A 305 -6.43 -14.10 5.71
C GLY A 305 -5.64 -13.81 4.42
N ILE A 306 -6.18 -12.94 3.55
CA ILE A 306 -5.45 -12.44 2.37
C ILE A 306 -4.26 -11.54 2.75
N GLY A 307 -4.39 -10.77 3.83
CA GLY A 307 -3.34 -9.91 4.38
C GLY A 307 -2.11 -10.69 4.84
N GLU A 308 -2.30 -11.82 5.53
CA GLU A 308 -1.18 -12.68 5.95
C GLU A 308 -0.39 -13.21 4.74
N LYS A 309 -1.09 -13.75 3.73
CA LYS A 309 -0.44 -14.24 2.50
C LYS A 309 0.31 -13.14 1.77
N LYS A 310 -0.28 -11.94 1.68
CA LYS A 310 0.36 -10.79 1.03
C LYS A 310 1.59 -10.31 1.80
N MET A 311 1.53 -10.28 3.13
CA MET A 311 2.68 -9.94 3.97
C MET A 311 3.86 -10.88 3.68
N ASP A 312 3.63 -12.19 3.59
CA ASP A 312 4.68 -13.15 3.24
C ASP A 312 5.28 -12.90 1.85
N THR A 313 4.45 -12.53 0.86
CA THR A 313 4.91 -12.18 -0.48
C THR A 313 5.76 -10.91 -0.48
N LEU A 314 5.36 -9.88 0.27
CA LEU A 314 6.13 -8.64 0.43
C LEU A 314 7.49 -8.91 1.08
N LEU A 315 7.55 -9.76 2.11
CA LEU A 315 8.80 -10.15 2.77
C LEU A 315 9.74 -10.92 1.83
N LYS A 316 9.20 -11.85 1.03
CA LYS A 316 9.99 -12.55 0.01
C LYS A 316 10.55 -11.59 -1.02
N GLN A 317 9.77 -10.59 -1.44
CA GLN A 317 10.23 -9.56 -2.37
C GLN A 317 11.34 -8.71 -1.74
N ALA A 318 11.16 -8.20 -0.52
CA ALA A 318 12.18 -7.43 0.18
C ALA A 318 13.46 -8.23 0.45
N THR A 319 13.34 -9.53 0.70
CA THR A 319 14.50 -10.42 0.82
C THR A 319 15.30 -10.46 -0.47
N ARG A 320 14.65 -10.57 -1.64
CA ARG A 320 15.32 -10.52 -2.95
C ARG A 320 16.00 -9.18 -3.20
N HIS A 321 15.33 -8.08 -2.88
CA HIS A 321 15.91 -6.73 -2.96
C HIS A 321 17.12 -6.58 -2.06
N ASN A 322 17.03 -7.09 -0.82
CA ASN A 322 18.13 -7.04 0.15
C ASN A 322 19.34 -7.83 -0.34
N THR A 323 19.13 -9.01 -0.93
CA THR A 323 20.21 -9.80 -1.54
C THR A 323 20.93 -9.03 -2.63
N VAL A 324 20.19 -8.39 -3.55
CA VAL A 324 20.78 -7.57 -4.62
C VAL A 324 21.55 -6.39 -4.05
N CYS A 325 20.96 -5.62 -3.14
CA CYS A 325 21.61 -4.43 -2.57
C CYS A 325 22.85 -4.81 -1.72
N SER A 326 22.77 -5.91 -0.96
CA SER A 326 23.90 -6.39 -0.14
C SER A 326 25.10 -6.84 -0.98
N ALA A 327 24.86 -7.34 -2.19
CA ALA A 327 25.92 -7.71 -3.13
C ALA A 327 26.57 -6.50 -3.82
N HIS A 328 25.93 -5.32 -3.76
CA HIS A 328 26.40 -4.10 -4.42
C HIS A 328 26.54 -2.89 -3.48
N PRO A 329 27.30 -2.94 -2.37
CA PRO A 329 27.50 -1.76 -1.53
C PRO A 329 28.03 -0.57 -2.35
N PRO A 330 27.56 0.67 -2.09
CA PRO A 330 26.67 1.09 -1.00
C PRO A 330 25.16 0.97 -1.30
N ALA A 331 24.74 0.22 -2.33
CA ALA A 331 23.36 0.18 -2.78
C ALA A 331 22.36 -0.15 -1.65
N ARG A 332 21.20 0.49 -1.71
CA ARG A 332 20.06 0.27 -0.81
C ARG A 332 18.76 0.24 -1.59
N CYS A 333 17.72 -0.31 -0.98
CA CYS A 333 16.35 -0.23 -1.49
C CYS A 333 15.47 0.50 -0.48
N CYS A 334 14.75 1.53 -0.94
CA CYS A 334 13.77 2.25 -0.14
C CYS A 334 12.35 1.82 -0.54
N TRP A 335 11.64 1.23 0.41
CA TRP A 335 10.24 0.86 0.30
C TRP A 335 9.37 2.03 0.75
N ILE A 336 8.49 2.48 -0.13
CA ILE A 336 7.70 3.70 0.02
C ILE A 336 6.21 3.31 0.08
N PHE A 337 5.61 3.53 1.23
CA PHE A 337 4.23 3.12 1.51
C PHE A 337 3.29 4.32 1.44
N MET A 338 2.18 4.16 0.71
CA MET A 338 1.10 5.15 0.65
C MET A 338 0.31 5.20 1.95
N THR A 339 0.20 4.07 2.65
CA THR A 339 -0.67 3.90 3.82
C THR A 339 0.11 3.58 5.09
N PRO A 340 -0.34 4.08 6.25
CA PRO A 340 0.41 3.94 7.49
C PRO A 340 0.32 2.52 8.08
N LEU A 341 -0.80 1.80 7.96
CA LEU A 341 -0.92 0.49 8.59
C LEU A 341 0.02 -0.54 7.95
N LEU A 342 0.06 -0.59 6.61
CA LEU A 342 1.03 -1.45 5.95
C LEU A 342 2.47 -1.04 6.24
N TYR A 343 2.77 0.27 6.28
CA TYR A 343 4.11 0.76 6.64
C TYR A 343 4.54 0.25 8.03
N ASP A 344 3.68 0.40 9.03
CA ASP A 344 3.99 0.02 10.41
C ASP A 344 4.13 -1.50 10.54
N ALA A 345 3.16 -2.26 10.01
CA ALA A 345 3.18 -3.72 10.04
C ALA A 345 4.42 -4.28 9.34
N PHE A 346 4.76 -3.74 8.17
CA PHE A 346 5.92 -4.18 7.40
C PHE A 346 7.23 -3.81 8.10
N THR A 347 7.34 -2.59 8.64
CA THR A 347 8.53 -2.13 9.36
C THR A 347 8.77 -2.96 10.62
N ALA A 348 7.71 -3.28 11.37
CA ALA A 348 7.79 -4.19 12.51
C ALA A 348 8.32 -5.56 12.07
N ARG A 349 7.87 -6.07 10.93
CA ARG A 349 8.31 -7.37 10.41
C ARG A 349 9.76 -7.37 9.93
N LEU A 350 10.22 -6.29 9.29
CA LEU A 350 11.63 -6.12 8.88
C LEU A 350 12.60 -6.14 10.08
N ALA A 351 12.18 -5.62 11.23
CA ALA A 351 12.99 -5.64 12.45
C ALA A 351 13.32 -7.07 12.92
N PHE A 352 12.44 -8.03 12.62
CA PHE A 352 12.66 -9.45 12.92
C PHE A 352 13.50 -10.17 11.86
N GLU A 353 13.36 -9.83 10.57
CA GLU A 353 14.00 -10.55 9.46
C GLU A 353 15.45 -10.11 9.17
N ILE A 354 15.93 -9.01 9.77
CA ILE A 354 17.31 -8.48 9.61
C ILE A 354 17.65 -8.23 8.12
N LEU A 355 16.95 -7.28 7.49
CA LEU A 355 17.22 -6.84 6.11
C LEU A 355 17.92 -5.47 6.06
N PRO A 356 19.26 -5.40 6.29
CA PRO A 356 19.97 -4.17 6.61
C PRO A 356 20.10 -3.16 5.46
N THR A 357 19.82 -3.56 4.22
CA THR A 357 19.86 -2.68 3.04
C THR A 357 18.49 -2.12 2.66
N ILE A 358 17.43 -2.59 3.33
CA ILE A 358 16.07 -2.09 3.18
C ILE A 358 15.85 -0.92 4.14
N THR A 359 15.18 0.11 3.65
CA THR A 359 14.69 1.24 4.45
C THR A 359 13.25 1.50 4.06
N THR A 360 12.40 1.84 5.01
CA THR A 360 10.98 2.12 4.77
C THR A 360 10.70 3.61 4.98
N VAL A 361 9.78 4.17 4.20
CA VAL A 361 9.22 5.50 4.43
C VAL A 361 7.71 5.50 4.15
N TYR A 362 7.00 6.36 4.85
CA TYR A 362 5.57 6.60 4.66
C TYR A 362 5.36 7.94 3.93
N VAL A 363 4.64 7.91 2.81
CA VAL A 363 4.36 9.06 1.94
C VAL A 363 2.88 9.04 1.51
N PRO A 364 1.98 9.71 2.25
CA PRO A 364 0.56 9.73 1.90
C PRO A 364 0.26 10.58 0.65
N THR A 365 -0.90 10.32 0.05
CA THR A 365 -1.43 11.10 -1.09
C THR A 365 -2.14 12.38 -0.68
N THR A 366 -2.64 12.45 0.54
CA THR A 366 -3.24 13.64 1.14
C THR A 366 -2.33 14.19 2.22
N LEU A 367 -2.10 15.51 2.20
CA LEU A 367 -1.76 16.21 3.44
C LEU A 367 -2.98 16.04 4.34
N LEU A 368 -2.82 15.36 5.47
CA LEU A 368 -3.77 15.42 6.57
C LEU A 368 -4.17 16.90 6.76
N LYS A 369 -5.43 17.22 6.47
CA LYS A 369 -6.01 18.47 6.95
C LYS A 369 -6.45 18.28 8.40
#